data_AF-G8NXL9-F1
#
_entry.id   AF-G8NXL9-F1
#
_cell.length_a   1.000
_cell.length_b   1.000
_cell.length_c   1.000
_cell.angle_alpha   90.00
_cell.angle_beta   90.00
_cell.angle_gamma   90.00
#
_symmetry.space_group_name_H-M   'P 1'
#
loop_
_entity.id
_entity.type
_entity.pdbx_description
1 polymer ?
#
loop_
_entity_poly.entity_id
_entity_poly.type
_entity_poly.pdbx_seq_one_letter_code
_entity_poly.pdbx_strand_id
1 'polypeptide(L)' 'MQAVHDGQCGLCSHFGEQHAKATVLVSILSSKKADEGLLDECGHPKHAALHLKVTPISGCDGFVPAAQA' A
#
# COMPACT_ATOMS: atom_id res chain seq x y z
N MET A 1 -14.15 -3.62 -5.10
CA MET A 1 -12.90 -3.05 -5.69
C MET A 1 -13.08 -1.56 -5.87
N GLN A 2 -12.22 -0.76 -5.25
CA GLN A 2 -12.20 0.69 -5.35
C GLN A 2 -10.98 1.20 -6.11
N ALA A 3 -11.12 2.37 -6.73
CA ALA A 3 -10.01 3.07 -7.34
C ALA A 3 -9.05 3.60 -6.26
N VAL A 4 -7.76 3.39 -6.50
CA VAL A 4 -6.68 3.88 -5.64
C VAL A 4 -6.01 5.06 -6.33
N HIS A 5 -5.72 6.11 -5.56
CA HIS A 5 -5.17 7.36 -6.07
C HIS A 5 -3.82 7.66 -5.41
N ASP A 6 -3.03 8.53 -6.05
CA ASP A 6 -1.81 9.06 -5.45
C ASP A 6 -2.09 9.66 -4.06
N GLY A 7 -1.21 9.39 -3.09
CA GLY A 7 -1.44 9.70 -1.68
C GLY A 7 -2.06 8.54 -0.86
N GLN A 8 -2.45 7.43 -1.50
CA GLN A 8 -3.00 6.26 -0.80
C GLN A 8 -1.99 5.12 -0.69
N CYS A 9 -2.13 4.31 0.37
CA CYS A 9 -1.21 3.22 0.71
C CYS A 9 -1.00 2.24 -0.45
N GLY A 10 -2.02 1.92 -1.24
CA GLY A 10 -1.93 0.94 -2.32
C GLY A 10 -0.99 1.34 -3.47
N LEU A 11 -0.61 2.62 -3.56
CA LEU A 11 0.40 3.13 -4.51
C LEU A 11 1.69 3.58 -3.80
N CYS A 12 1.81 3.30 -2.49
CA CYS A 12 2.94 3.71 -1.67
C CYS A 12 4.02 2.62 -1.64
N SER A 13 5.29 3.02 -1.65
CA SER A 13 6.46 2.13 -1.48
C SER A 13 6.45 1.37 -0.15
N HIS A 14 5.75 1.91 0.86
CA HIS A 14 5.73 1.35 2.22
C HIS A 14 4.66 0.30 2.46
N PHE A 15 3.70 0.17 1.56
CA PHE A 15 2.58 -0.74 1.75
C PHE A 15 2.98 -2.17 1.40
N GLY A 16 2.90 -3.08 2.37
CA GLY A 16 3.26 -4.48 2.20
C GLY A 16 4.76 -4.74 1.98
N GLU A 17 5.64 -3.76 2.24
CA GLU A 17 7.09 -3.89 1.99
C GLU A 17 7.75 -5.05 2.76
N GLN A 18 7.16 -5.43 3.90
CA GLN A 18 7.62 -6.52 4.75
C GLN A 18 7.04 -7.90 4.33
N HIS A 19 6.15 -7.94 3.34
CA HIS A 19 5.44 -9.15 2.93
C HIS A 19 5.77 -9.59 1.51
N ALA A 20 5.94 -10.92 1.35
CA ALA A 20 6.18 -11.58 0.06
C ALA A 20 4.98 -11.58 -0.91
N LYS A 21 3.90 -10.84 -0.63
CA LYS A 21 2.71 -10.72 -1.50
C LYS A 21 2.94 -9.72 -2.65
N ALA A 22 4.07 -9.85 -3.33
CA ALA A 22 4.48 -9.00 -4.44
C ALA A 22 3.42 -8.94 -5.56
N THR A 23 2.72 -10.05 -5.83
CA THR A 23 1.76 -10.12 -6.95
C THR A 23 0.53 -9.22 -6.78
N VAL A 24 -0.01 -9.10 -5.57
CA VAL A 24 -1.17 -8.22 -5.29
C VAL A 24 -0.76 -6.77 -5.38
N LEU A 25 0.40 -6.40 -4.83
CA LEU A 25 0.94 -5.04 -4.89
C LEU A 25 1.19 -4.60 -6.33
N VAL A 26 1.82 -5.45 -7.15
CA VAL A 26 2.03 -5.21 -8.58
C VAL A 26 0.70 -5.04 -9.31
N SER A 27 -0.31 -5.83 -8.97
CA SER A 27 -1.66 -5.71 -9.56
C SER A 27 -2.34 -4.39 -9.22
N ILE A 28 -2.22 -3.93 -7.97
CA ILE A 28 -2.77 -2.65 -7.50
C ILE A 28 -2.06 -1.48 -8.19
N LEU A 29 -0.72 -1.53 -8.28
CA LEU A 29 0.08 -0.52 -8.97
C LEU A 29 -0.28 -0.42 -10.45
N SER A 30 -0.46 -1.56 -11.12
CA SER A 30 -0.78 -1.62 -12.54
C SER A 30 -2.23 -1.21 -12.83
N SER A 31 -3.17 -1.69 -12.02
CA SER A 31 -4.61 -1.53 -12.28
C SER A 31 -5.21 -0.28 -11.62
N LYS A 32 -4.49 0.33 -10.67
CA LYS A 32 -4.96 1.41 -9.77
C LYS A 32 -6.28 1.08 -9.09
N LYS A 33 -6.47 -0.20 -8.76
CA LYS A 33 -7.68 -0.72 -8.12
C LYS A 33 -7.29 -1.73 -7.06
N ALA A 34 -7.98 -1.68 -5.94
CA ALA A 34 -7.75 -2.62 -4.84
C ALA A 34 -9.06 -3.03 -4.19
N ASP A 35 -9.02 -4.16 -3.48
CA ASP A 35 -10.13 -4.58 -2.63
C ASP A 35 -10.18 -3.76 -1.34
N GLU A 36 -11.38 -3.45 -0.86
CA GLU A 36 -11.62 -2.62 0.32
C GLU A 36 -11.30 -3.36 1.62
N GLY A 37 -11.46 -4.69 1.61
CA GLY A 37 -11.11 -5.57 2.72
C GLY A 37 -9.67 -6.03 2.70
N LEU A 38 -8.87 -5.68 1.67
CA LEU A 38 -7.45 -5.99 1.67
C LEU A 38 -6.76 -5.20 2.79
N LEU A 39 -6.22 -5.94 3.75
CA LEU A 39 -5.45 -5.39 4.85
C LEU A 39 -3.99 -5.82 4.70
N ASP A 40 -3.07 -4.87 4.74
CA ASP A 40 -1.63 -5.16 4.73
C ASP A 40 -0.87 -4.18 5.62
N GLU A 41 0.41 -4.46 5.87
CA GLU A 41 1.23 -3.67 6.80
C GLU A 41 1.73 -2.38 6.14
N CYS A 42 1.81 -1.31 6.92
CA CYS A 42 2.52 -0.10 6.58
C CYS A 42 3.93 -0.17 7.17
N GLY A 43 4.94 -0.32 6.32
CA GLY A 43 6.35 -0.39 6.72
C GLY A 43 7.03 0.96 6.89
N HIS A 44 6.28 2.07 6.85
CA HIS A 44 6.85 3.41 7.02
C HIS A 44 7.71 3.47 8.30
N PRO A 45 8.98 3.92 8.25
CA PRO A 45 9.95 3.72 9.34
C PRO A 45 9.52 4.30 10.69
N LYS A 46 8.76 5.42 10.68
CA LYS A 46 8.16 5.99 11.90
C LYS A 46 7.12 5.08 12.58
N HIS A 47 6.53 4.14 11.84
CA HIS A 47 5.44 3.26 12.26
C HIS A 47 5.81 1.77 12.19
N ALA A 48 6.98 1.41 11.65
CA ALA A 48 7.41 0.03 11.43
C ALA A 48 7.37 -0.82 12.71
N ALA A 49 7.77 -0.26 13.85
CA ALA A 49 7.73 -0.95 15.15
C ALA A 49 6.31 -1.20 15.69
N LEU A 50 5.30 -0.51 15.15
CA LEU A 50 3.90 -0.64 15.57
C LEU A 50 3.13 -1.66 14.74
N HIS A 51 3.72 -2.18 13.65
CA HIS A 51 3.09 -3.14 12.74
C HIS A 51 1.68 -2.71 12.33
N LEU A 52 1.54 -1.43 11.96
CA LEU A 52 0.24 -0.87 11.61
C LEU A 52 -0.29 -1.56 10.37
N LYS A 53 -1.57 -1.98 10.42
CA LYS A 53 -2.26 -2.57 9.29
C LYS A 53 -3.25 -1.56 8.72
N VAL A 54 -3.15 -1.34 7.42
CA VAL A 54 -3.94 -0.36 6.68
C VAL A 54 -4.54 -1.01 5.45
N THR A 55 -5.56 -0.38 4.89
CA THR A 55 -6.09 -0.78 3.59
C THR A 55 -5.36 -0.03 2.48
N PRO A 56 -5.30 -0.57 1.25
CA PRO A 56 -4.67 0.10 0.11
C PRO A 56 -5.37 1.42 -0.26
N ILE A 57 -6.62 1.62 0.15
CA ILE A 57 -7.38 2.85 -0.07
C ILE A 57 -7.16 3.90 1.03
N SER A 58 -6.46 3.55 2.11
CA SER A 58 -6.18 4.48 3.20
C SER A 58 -5.26 5.60 2.73
N GLY A 59 -5.56 6.84 3.12
CA GLY A 59 -4.67 7.98 2.90
C GLY A 59 -3.44 7.90 3.82
N CYS A 60 -2.29 8.34 3.31
CA CYS A 60 -1.04 8.34 4.07
C CYS A 60 -0.30 9.68 3.91
N ASP A 61 -0.09 10.40 5.01
CA ASP A 61 0.71 11.64 5.01
C ASP A 61 2.21 11.39 4.78
N GLY A 62 2.66 10.16 5.02
CA GLY A 62 4.01 9.69 4.70
C GLY A 62 4.11 9.02 3.32
N PHE A 63 3.20 9.34 2.39
CA PHE A 63 3.15 8.72 1.07
C PHE A 63 4.45 8.92 0.29
N VAL A 64 5.00 7.81 -0.19
CA VAL A 64 6.12 7.78 -1.14
C VAL A 64 5.68 6.93 -2.32
N PRO A 65 5.59 7.47 -3.54
CA PRO A 65 5.12 6.70 -4.68
C PRO A 65 6.02 5.47 -4.90
N ALA A 66 5.41 4.30 -5.08
CA ALA A 66 6.14 3.10 -5.45
C ALA A 66 6.77 3.30 -6.83
N ALA A 67 8.04 2.91 -6.97
CA ALA A 67 8.68 2.84 -8.27
C ALA A 67 7.89 1.86 -9.14
N GLN A 68 7.46 2.31 -10.32
CA GLN A 68 6.78 1.47 -11.29
C GLN A 68 7.75 0.34 -11.69
N ALA A 69 7.36 -0.91 -11.45
CA ALA A 69 8.10 -2.10 -11.85
C ALA A 69 8.02 -2.31 -13.36
#